data_AF-A0A382KSF8-F1
#
_entry.id   AF-A0A382KSF8-F1
#
_cell.length_a   1.000
_cell.length_b   1.000
_cell.length_c   1.000
_cell.angle_alpha   90.00
_cell.angle_beta   90.00
_cell.angle_gamma   90.00
#
_symmetry.space_group_name_H-M   'P 1'
#
loop_
_entity.id
_entity.type
_entity.pdbx_description
1 polymer ?
#
loop_
_entity_poly.entity_id
_entity_poly.type
_entity_poly.pdbx_seq_one_letter_code
_entity_poly.pdbx_strand_id
1 'polypeptide(L)'
;MAITNFQVGTSVTAAYTASAETAITVIYITNKTDGDGTVDVYVTPTGVSATANHLVYSQLTIKARDTYILDTEKMILESGAKIWIAAPDSAAQFNATISTIGL
;
A
#
# COMPACT_ATOMS: atom_id res chain seq x y z
N MET A 1 1.73 -9.32 15.77
CA MET A 1 2.26 -8.60 14.58
C MET A 1 2.24 -9.54 13.41
N ALA A 2 1.39 -9.28 12.41
CA ALA A 2 1.36 -10.06 11.19
C ALA A 2 1.97 -9.21 10.08
N ILE A 3 3.05 -9.70 9.47
CA ILE A 3 3.62 -9.11 8.27
C ILE A 3 2.76 -9.59 7.10
N THR A 4 2.24 -8.67 6.31
CA THR A 4 1.68 -8.99 5.00
C THR A 4 2.77 -8.83 3.95
N ASN A 5 2.73 -9.67 2.93
CA ASN A 5 3.64 -9.65 1.80
C ASN A 5 2.73 -9.71 0.58
N PHE A 6 2.70 -8.63 -0.19
CA PHE A 6 1.81 -8.46 -1.32
C PHE A 6 2.54 -8.04 -2.58
N GLN A 7 2.33 -8.84 -3.60
CA GLN A 7 3.03 -8.77 -4.84
C GLN A 7 2.26 -7.88 -5.84
N VAL A 8 2.52 -6.55 -5.80
CA VAL A 8 1.84 -5.53 -6.64
C VAL A 8 1.92 -5.98 -8.14
N GLY A 9 0.75 -6.22 -8.75
CA GLY A 9 0.54 -6.50 -10.16
C GLY A 9 -0.03 -5.39 -11.10
N THR A 10 -0.94 -5.80 -12.02
CA THR A 10 -1.47 -5.23 -13.31
C THR A 10 -2.90 -4.75 -13.22
N SER A 11 -3.54 -5.03 -12.12
CA SER A 11 -4.89 -4.55 -11.90
C SER A 11 -5.03 -4.06 -10.48
N VAL A 12 -5.76 -2.95 -10.32
CA VAL A 12 -6.04 -2.40 -9.00
C VAL A 12 -6.65 -3.51 -8.12
N THR A 13 -5.87 -4.02 -7.17
CA THR A 13 -6.13 -5.20 -6.33
C THR A 13 -5.92 -4.86 -4.87
N ALA A 14 -6.33 -5.71 -3.93
CA ALA A 14 -6.18 -5.44 -2.51
C ALA A 14 -4.92 -6.12 -1.95
N ALA A 15 -3.95 -5.36 -1.46
CA ALA A 15 -2.75 -5.89 -0.81
C ALA A 15 -2.94 -6.20 0.66
N TYR A 16 -3.86 -5.47 1.26
CA TYR A 16 -4.23 -5.60 2.64
C TYR A 16 -5.72 -5.34 2.74
N THR A 17 -6.35 -6.01 3.69
CA THR A 17 -7.75 -5.82 4.03
C THR A 17 -7.82 -5.98 5.54
N ALA A 18 -8.09 -4.89 6.26
CA ALA A 18 -8.20 -5.00 7.71
C ALA A 18 -9.43 -5.85 8.07
N SER A 19 -9.25 -6.78 9.00
CA SER A 19 -10.32 -7.61 9.57
C SER A 19 -10.87 -7.04 10.88
N ALA A 20 -10.19 -6.04 11.45
CA ALA A 20 -10.56 -5.28 12.66
C ALA A 20 -9.90 -3.89 12.59
N GLU A 21 -10.15 -3.01 13.57
CA GLU A 21 -9.45 -1.72 13.67
C GLU A 21 -7.93 -1.95 13.73
N THR A 22 -7.21 -1.38 12.77
CA THR A 22 -5.78 -1.62 12.60
C THR A 22 -5.11 -0.34 12.15
N ALA A 23 -4.14 0.17 12.92
CA ALA A 23 -3.31 1.30 12.51
C ALA A 23 -2.19 0.82 11.57
N ILE A 24 -1.96 1.47 10.43
CA ILE A 24 -0.81 1.17 9.57
C ILE A 24 0.30 2.18 9.89
N THR A 25 1.47 1.73 10.36
CA THR A 25 2.58 2.59 10.82
C THR A 25 3.75 2.65 9.86
N VAL A 26 3.85 1.73 8.90
CA VAL A 26 4.84 1.85 7.84
C VAL A 26 4.39 1.05 6.63
N ILE A 27 4.77 1.48 5.43
CA ILE A 27 4.71 0.67 4.21
C ILE A 27 6.05 0.83 3.51
N TYR A 28 6.72 -0.30 3.22
CA TYR A 28 7.92 -0.35 2.40
C TYR A 28 7.56 -0.78 0.98
N ILE A 29 7.87 0.06 -0.01
CA ILE A 29 7.69 -0.27 -1.42
C ILE A 29 9.07 -0.31 -2.07
N THR A 30 9.56 -1.52 -2.34
CA THR A 30 10.90 -1.74 -2.90
C THR A 30 10.83 -2.04 -4.38
N ASN A 31 11.53 -1.23 -5.18
CA ASN A 31 11.79 -1.55 -6.57
C ASN A 31 12.98 -2.53 -6.64
N LYS A 32 12.67 -3.79 -6.95
CA LYS A 32 13.67 -4.88 -7.02
C LYS A 32 14.34 -4.99 -8.40
N THR A 33 14.01 -4.11 -9.34
CA THR A 33 14.48 -4.17 -10.73
C THR A 33 15.57 -3.14 -11.00
N ASP A 34 16.19 -3.25 -12.17
CA ASP A 34 17.25 -2.34 -12.64
C ASP A 34 16.70 -1.11 -13.38
N GLY A 35 15.38 -0.97 -13.50
CA GLY A 35 14.72 0.18 -14.10
C GLY A 35 13.94 0.99 -13.07
N ASP A 36 13.74 2.28 -13.33
CA ASP A 36 12.81 3.12 -12.56
C ASP A 36 11.37 2.63 -12.79
N GLY A 37 10.53 2.70 -11.75
CA GLY A 37 9.13 2.29 -11.82
C GLY A 37 8.22 3.31 -11.12
N THR A 38 6.94 3.32 -11.49
CA THR A 38 5.93 4.18 -10.87
C THR A 38 4.90 3.37 -10.13
N VAL A 39 4.44 3.87 -8.97
CA VAL A 39 3.39 3.23 -8.17
C VAL A 39 2.28 4.23 -7.85
N ASP A 40 1.04 3.74 -7.93
CA ASP A 40 -0.14 4.42 -7.42
C ASP A 40 -0.57 3.75 -6.11
N VAL A 41 -0.91 4.56 -5.10
CA VAL A 41 -1.44 4.08 -3.82
C VAL A 41 -2.83 4.64 -3.63
N TYR A 42 -3.80 3.76 -3.37
CA TYR A 42 -5.18 4.12 -3.13
C TYR A 42 -5.56 3.81 -1.68
N VAL A 43 -6.54 4.51 -1.11
CA VAL A 43 -7.13 4.14 0.18
C VAL A 43 -8.65 4.28 0.08
N THR A 44 -9.39 3.22 0.41
CA THR A 44 -10.86 3.20 0.33
C THR A 44 -11.50 2.74 1.65
N PRO A 45 -12.70 3.25 1.97
CA PRO A 45 -13.51 2.71 3.06
C PRO A 45 -14.08 1.33 2.70
N THR A 46 -14.66 0.66 3.70
CA THR A 46 -15.26 -0.67 3.53
C THR A 46 -16.38 -0.64 2.48
N GLY A 47 -16.35 -1.59 1.54
CA GLY A 47 -17.38 -1.77 0.51
C GLY A 47 -17.21 -0.87 -0.73
N VAL A 48 -16.17 -0.04 -0.78
CA VAL A 48 -15.91 0.86 -1.91
C VAL A 48 -14.73 0.36 -2.75
N SER A 49 -14.95 0.28 -4.06
CA SER A 49 -13.91 -0.02 -5.05
C SER A 49 -13.01 1.19 -5.28
N ALA A 50 -11.70 0.95 -5.42
CA ALA A 50 -10.73 1.99 -5.70
C ALA A 50 -10.94 2.63 -7.09
N THR A 51 -10.83 3.96 -7.12
CA THR A 51 -10.94 4.81 -8.33
C THR A 51 -9.93 5.95 -8.20
N ALA A 52 -9.77 6.78 -9.22
CA ALA A 52 -8.86 7.93 -9.20
C ALA A 52 -9.10 8.90 -8.01
N ASN A 53 -10.32 8.99 -7.49
CA ASN A 53 -10.66 9.84 -6.34
C ASN A 53 -10.08 9.34 -5.01
N HIS A 54 -9.53 8.13 -4.99
CA HIS A 54 -8.98 7.48 -3.79
C HIS A 54 -7.45 7.47 -3.78
N LEU A 55 -6.79 8.11 -4.77
CA LEU A 55 -5.34 8.19 -4.86
C LEU A 55 -4.78 9.01 -3.71
N VAL A 56 -3.80 8.45 -3.02
CA VAL A 56 -2.96 9.12 -2.02
C VAL A 56 -1.58 9.40 -2.59
N TYR A 57 -1.08 8.51 -3.45
CA TYR A 57 0.10 8.74 -4.29
C TYR A 57 -0.26 8.43 -5.73
N SER A 58 0.08 9.34 -6.65
CA SER A 58 -0.12 9.16 -8.08
C SER A 58 1.21 9.26 -8.82
N GLN A 59 1.51 8.25 -9.63
CA GLN A 59 2.71 8.10 -10.43
C GLN A 59 3.99 8.32 -9.62
N LEU A 60 4.02 7.84 -8.37
CA LEU A 60 5.18 7.96 -7.50
C LEU A 60 6.34 7.17 -8.09
N THR A 61 7.39 7.87 -8.50
CA THR A 61 8.58 7.23 -9.08
C THR A 61 9.48 6.68 -7.98
N ILE A 62 9.77 5.38 -8.04
CA ILE A 62 10.73 4.67 -7.19
C ILE A 62 11.89 4.23 -8.08
N LYS A 63 13.09 4.71 -7.78
CA LYS A 63 14.28 4.46 -8.59
C LYS A 63 14.69 2.99 -8.59
N ALA A 64 15.44 2.60 -9.62
CA ALA A 64 16.03 1.27 -9.68
C ALA A 64 16.77 0.92 -8.38
N ARG A 65 16.53 -0.28 -7.85
CA ARG A 65 17.13 -0.78 -6.60
C ARG A 65 16.85 0.05 -5.34
N ASP A 66 15.85 0.94 -5.37
CA ASP A 66 15.52 1.82 -4.25
C ASP A 66 14.24 1.37 -3.50
N THR A 67 14.07 1.90 -2.29
CA THR A 67 12.89 1.67 -1.44
C THR A 67 12.27 2.99 -1.04
N TYR A 68 10.99 3.16 -1.36
CA TYR A 68 10.20 4.25 -0.81
C TYR A 68 9.56 3.83 0.51
N ILE A 69 9.70 4.67 1.53
CA ILE A 69 9.18 4.43 2.88
C ILE A 69 8.10 5.48 3.15
N LEU A 70 6.86 5.02 3.34
CA LEU A 70 5.77 5.88 3.76
C LEU A 70 5.79 5.96 5.29
N ASP A 71 6.30 7.07 5.85
CA ASP A 71 6.51 7.27 7.31
C ASP A 71 5.99 8.63 7.85
N THR A 72 5.59 9.58 6.99
CA THR A 72 5.43 11.00 7.40
C THR A 72 4.11 11.37 8.08
N GLU A 73 3.05 10.56 7.99
CA GLU A 73 1.78 10.87 8.67
C GLU A 73 1.26 9.72 9.52
N LYS A 74 1.09 9.99 10.81
CA LYS A 74 0.35 9.10 11.72
C LYS A 74 -1.12 9.12 11.31
N MET A 75 -1.50 8.17 10.48
CA MET A 75 -2.88 7.92 10.12
C MET A 75 -3.60 7.25 11.31
N ILE A 76 -4.43 8.01 12.04
CA ILE A 76 -5.29 7.45 13.09
C ILE A 76 -6.52 6.86 12.42
N LEU A 77 -6.65 5.54 12.52
CA LEU A 77 -7.73 4.77 11.93
C LEU A 77 -8.76 4.43 13.01
N GLU A 78 -10.02 4.72 12.76
CA GLU A 78 -11.14 4.37 13.64
C GLU A 78 -11.59 2.91 13.46
N SER A 79 -12.61 2.53 14.22
CA SER A 79 -13.17 1.18 14.18
C SER A 79 -13.58 0.72 12.79
N GLY A 80 -12.98 -0.38 12.33
CA GLY A 80 -13.32 -1.00 11.05
C GLY A 80 -12.76 -0.29 9.81
N ALA A 81 -11.89 0.70 9.97
CA ALA A 81 -11.18 1.32 8.86
C ALA A 81 -10.14 0.36 8.24
N LYS A 82 -9.87 0.51 6.93
CA LYS A 82 -9.03 -0.41 6.15
C LYS A 82 -8.06 0.35 5.24
N ILE A 83 -6.89 -0.23 4.98
CA ILE A 83 -5.95 0.21 3.94
C ILE A 83 -5.89 -0.87 2.86
N TRP A 84 -5.91 -0.47 1.60
CA TRP A 84 -5.89 -1.36 0.44
C TRP A 84 -4.72 -0.96 -0.46
N ILE A 85 -3.81 -1.87 -0.83
CA ILE A 85 -2.71 -1.50 -1.76
C ILE A 85 -2.88 -2.28 -3.06
N ALA A 86 -2.77 -1.59 -4.18
CA ALA A 86 -3.23 -2.09 -5.44
C ALA A 86 -2.19 -1.87 -6.49
N ALA A 87 -2.28 -2.63 -7.55
CA ALA A 87 -1.18 -2.72 -8.44
C ALA A 87 -1.68 -2.99 -9.84
N PRO A 88 -1.69 -1.97 -10.70
CA PRO A 88 -2.34 -1.98 -12.00
C PRO A 88 -1.44 -2.17 -13.24
N ASP A 89 -0.13 -2.48 -13.16
CA ASP A 89 0.66 -2.89 -14.38
C ASP A 89 1.57 -4.17 -14.39
N SER A 90 1.62 -5.00 -13.35
CA SER A 90 2.51 -6.19 -13.18
C SER A 90 1.79 -7.50 -12.76
N ALA A 91 2.38 -8.61 -12.34
CA ALA A 91 1.61 -9.63 -11.61
C ALA A 91 2.56 -10.24 -10.65
N ALA A 92 2.25 -10.08 -9.38
CA ALA A 92 3.14 -10.53 -8.37
C ALA A 92 4.52 -9.81 -8.51
N GLN A 93 4.67 -8.55 -8.10
CA GLN A 93 6.03 -7.96 -7.97
C GLN A 93 6.49 -7.48 -6.58
N PHE A 94 5.62 -7.03 -5.69
CA PHE A 94 6.03 -6.30 -4.49
C PHE A 94 5.80 -7.06 -3.18
N ASN A 95 6.00 -6.46 -2.00
CA ASN A 95 5.58 -7.03 -0.72
C ASN A 95 5.25 -5.89 0.26
N ALA A 96 4.09 -5.87 0.94
CA ALA A 96 3.67 -4.75 1.79
C ALA A 96 3.72 -5.07 3.29
N THR A 97 4.81 -4.71 3.98
CA THR A 97 4.90 -4.84 5.45
C THR A 97 4.29 -3.64 6.15
N ILE A 98 3.33 -3.90 7.04
CA ILE A 98 2.64 -2.90 7.84
C ILE A 98 2.93 -3.11 9.33
N SER A 99 3.68 -2.18 9.93
CA SER A 99 3.89 -2.13 11.39
C SER A 99 2.69 -1.46 12.05
N THR A 100 2.34 -1.69 13.32
CA THR A 100 1.24 -0.99 14.02
C THR A 100 1.64 -0.68 15.47
N ILE A 101 1.11 0.38 16.09
CA ILE A 101 1.20 0.61 17.55
C ILE A 101 -0.20 0.79 18.11
N GLY A 102 -0.52 0.06 19.18
CA GLY A 102 -1.78 0.23 19.91
C GLY A 102 -1.74 1.50 20.76
N LEU A 103 -2.85 2.24 20.78
CA LEU A 103 -3.07 3.35 21.72
C LEU A 103 -3.63 2.81 23.04
#